data_AF-A0A285PLV5-F1
#
_entry.id   AF-A0A285PLV5-F1
#
_cell.length_a   1.000
_cell.length_b   1.000
_cell.length_c   1.000
_cell.angle_alpha   90.00
_cell.angle_beta   90.00
_cell.angle_gamma   90.00
#
_symmetry.space_group_name_H-M   'P 1'
#
loop_
_entity.id
_entity.type
_entity.pdbx_description
1 polymer ?
#
loop_
_entity_poly.entity_id
_entity_poly.type
_entity_poly.pdbx_seq_one_letter_code
_entity_poly.pdbx_strand_id
1 'polypeptide(L)'
;MSKIVFSKEERAILVEKLQGYFREEMDQDLGRFPAEFLLDFLIEEMAPYFYNRGLYDARAVLMKQIDAITDGIYEIEKPTDFTPQ
;
A
#
# COMPACT_ATOMS: atom_id res chain seq x y z
N MET A 1 -7.07 5.83 -9.11
CA MET A 1 -6.81 4.60 -8.33
C MET A 1 -7.70 3.51 -8.87
N SER A 2 -7.19 2.29 -9.01
CA SER A 2 -8.05 1.13 -9.21
C SER A 2 -8.96 1.00 -7.99
N LYS A 3 -10.25 0.77 -8.20
CA LYS A 3 -11.18 0.56 -7.09
C LYS A 3 -10.69 -0.65 -6.28
N ILE A 4 -10.50 -0.51 -4.98
CA ILE A 4 -10.18 -1.64 -4.10
C ILE A 4 -11.46 -2.47 -4.01
N VAL A 5 -11.43 -3.67 -4.60
CA VAL A 5 -12.56 -4.59 -4.63
C VAL A 5 -12.06 -5.93 -4.11
N PHE A 6 -12.60 -6.33 -2.96
CA PHE A 6 -12.36 -7.65 -2.39
C PHE A 6 -13.37 -8.65 -2.94
N SER A 7 -12.93 -9.90 -3.10
CA SER A 7 -13.81 -11.04 -3.31
C SER A 7 -14.75 -11.23 -2.11
N LYS A 8 -15.82 -12.02 -2.30
CA LYS A 8 -16.78 -12.29 -1.20
C LYS A 8 -16.09 -13.02 -0.05
N GLU A 9 -15.15 -13.90 -0.37
CA GLU A 9 -14.37 -14.69 0.57
C GLU A 9 -13.44 -13.80 1.38
N GLU A 10 -12.72 -12.87 0.73
CA GLU A 10 -11.89 -11.89 1.41
C GLU A 10 -12.71 -10.97 2.32
N ARG A 11 -13.86 -10.47 1.84
CA ARG A 11 -14.74 -9.64 2.67
C ARG A 11 -15.21 -10.38 3.91
N ALA A 12 -15.62 -11.64 3.78
CA ALA A 12 -16.05 -12.45 4.93
C ALA A 12 -14.95 -12.57 6.00
N ILE A 13 -13.71 -12.80 5.58
CA ILE A 13 -12.54 -12.87 6.47
C ILE A 13 -12.29 -11.51 7.16
N LEU A 14 -12.36 -10.41 6.41
CA LEU A 14 -12.12 -9.07 6.96
C LEU A 14 -13.22 -8.66 7.94
N VAL A 15 -14.48 -8.99 7.64
CA VAL A 15 -15.61 -8.78 8.54
C VAL A 15 -15.42 -9.56 9.83
N GLU A 16 -15.06 -10.85 9.76
CA GLU A 16 -14.81 -11.68 10.94
C GLU A 16 -13.69 -11.08 11.82
N LYS A 17 -12.61 -10.58 11.20
CA LYS A 17 -11.53 -9.88 11.91
C LYS A 17 -12.01 -8.62 12.63
N LEU A 18 -12.85 -7.81 11.98
CA LEU A 18 -13.45 -6.63 12.62
C LEU A 18 -14.33 -7.03 13.80
N GLN A 19 -15.17 -8.05 13.63
CA GLN A 19 -16.02 -8.55 14.71
C GLN A 19 -15.20 -9.10 15.88
N GLY A 20 -14.10 -9.82 15.60
CA GLY A 20 -13.16 -10.32 16.60
C GLY A 20 -12.53 -9.18 17.40
N TYR A 21 -12.00 -8.16 16.73
CA TYR A 21 -11.40 -6.99 17.38
C TYR A 21 -12.39 -6.27 18.31
N PHE A 22 -13.64 -6.04 17.88
CA PHE A 22 -14.65 -5.42 18.74
C PHE A 22 -14.99 -6.27 19.96
N ARG A 23 -15.03 -7.60 19.80
CA ARG A 23 -15.30 -8.51 20.91
C ARG A 23 -14.15 -8.53 21.91
N GLU A 24 -12.92 -8.62 21.42
CA GLU A 24 -11.72 -8.82 22.24
C GLU A 24 -11.24 -7.53 22.90
N GLU A 25 -11.23 -6.42 22.15
CA GLU A 25 -10.62 -5.16 22.60
C GLU A 25 -11.65 -4.15 23.11
N MET A 26 -12.93 -4.31 22.77
CA MET A 26 -13.99 -3.34 23.12
C MET A 26 -15.14 -3.94 23.93
N ASP A 27 -15.14 -5.26 24.19
CA ASP A 27 -16.23 -6.01 24.84
C ASP A 27 -17.60 -5.74 24.19
N GLN A 28 -17.60 -5.60 22.85
CA GLN A 28 -18.78 -5.32 22.04
C GLN A 28 -19.00 -6.40 20.99
N ASP A 29 -20.22 -6.93 20.91
CA ASP A 29 -20.59 -7.84 19.83
C ASP A 29 -21.02 -7.05 18.60
N LEU A 30 -20.12 -6.94 17.62
CA LEU A 30 -20.42 -6.31 16.35
C LEU A 30 -21.15 -7.29 15.43
N GLY A 31 -22.42 -7.02 15.13
CA GLY A 31 -23.18 -7.82 14.18
C GLY A 31 -22.59 -7.76 12.76
N ARG A 32 -22.89 -8.78 11.94
CA ARG A 32 -22.32 -8.92 10.59
C ARG A 32 -22.62 -7.74 9.66
N PHE A 33 -23.86 -7.24 9.65
CA PHE A 33 -24.25 -6.11 8.80
C PHE A 33 -23.54 -4.80 9.19
N PRO A 34 -23.53 -4.38 10.47
CA PRO A 34 -22.69 -3.26 10.92
C PRO A 34 -21.21 -3.42 10.59
N ALA A 35 -20.66 -4.63 10.70
CA ALA A 35 -19.26 -4.90 10.35
C ALA A 35 -18.98 -4.74 8.85
N GLU A 36 -19.89 -5.18 7.97
CA GLU A 36 -19.80 -4.93 6.53
C GLU A 36 -19.82 -3.43 6.21
N PHE A 37 -20.71 -2.66 6.85
CA PHE A 37 -20.77 -1.21 6.64
C PHE A 37 -19.52 -0.51 7.14
N LEU A 38 -18.99 -0.93 8.29
CA LEU A 38 -17.73 -0.40 8.80
C LEU A 38 -16.59 -0.73 7.84
N LEU A 39 -16.52 -1.96 7.32
CA LEU A 39 -15.53 -2.35 6.33
C LEU A 39 -15.62 -1.47 5.07
N ASP A 40 -16.82 -1.21 4.56
CA ASP A 40 -17.03 -0.32 3.41
C ASP A 40 -16.53 1.10 3.69
N PHE A 41 -16.85 1.66 4.85
CA PHE A 41 -16.35 2.98 5.28
C PHE A 41 -14.82 3.02 5.32
N LEU A 42 -14.17 2.00 5.90
CA LEU A 42 -12.71 1.93 5.96
C LEU A 42 -12.09 1.84 4.55
N ILE A 43 -12.72 1.11 3.63
CA ILE A 43 -12.26 0.98 2.25
C ILE A 43 -12.37 2.31 1.50
N GLU A 44 -13.48 3.03 1.67
CA GLU A 44 -13.73 4.28 0.96
C GLU A 44 -12.85 5.42 1.49
N GLU A 45 -12.79 5.58 2.81
CA GLU A 45 -12.18 6.76 3.44
C GLU A 45 -10.69 6.55 3.78
N MET A 46 -10.30 5.34 4.20
CA MET A 46 -8.97 5.11 4.77
C MET A 46 -8.02 4.38 3.82
N ALA A 47 -8.52 3.44 3.01
CA ALA A 47 -7.67 2.64 2.13
C ALA A 47 -6.79 3.44 1.16
N PRO A 48 -7.23 4.59 0.59
CA PRO A 48 -6.36 5.44 -0.23
C PRO A 48 -5.08 5.90 0.46
N TYR A 49 -5.13 6.19 1.77
CA TYR A 49 -3.97 6.63 2.53
C TYR A 49 -2.94 5.50 2.66
N PHE A 50 -3.40 4.30 3.01
CA PHE A 50 -2.55 3.11 3.11
C PHE A 50 -1.96 2.72 1.75
N TYR A 51 -2.79 2.72 0.70
CA TYR A 51 -2.37 2.39 -0.66
C TYR A 51 -1.28 3.34 -1.17
N ASN A 52 -1.49 4.66 -1.01
CA ASN A 52 -0.49 5.66 -1.41
C ASN A 52 0.81 5.52 -0.62
N ARG A 53 0.74 5.17 0.66
CA ARG A 53 1.95 4.89 1.46
C ARG A 53 2.74 3.71 0.88
N GLY A 54 2.06 2.62 0.54
CA GLY A 54 2.68 1.48 -0.12
C GLY A 54 3.31 1.83 -1.48
N LEU A 55 2.67 2.71 -2.26
CA LEU A 55 3.24 3.21 -3.52
C LEU A 55 4.51 4.04 -3.29
N TYR A 56 4.54 4.86 -2.24
CA TYR A 56 5.74 5.64 -1.91
C TYR A 56 6.91 4.74 -1.51
N ASP A 57 6.64 3.69 -0.73
CA ASP A 57 7.67 2.71 -0.36
C ASP A 57 8.19 1.96 -1.58
N ALA A 58 7.31 1.52 -2.47
CA ALA A 58 7.69 0.87 -3.72
C ALA A 58 8.54 1.79 -4.61
N ARG A 59 8.16 3.07 -4.72
CA ARG A 59 8.94 4.08 -5.44
C ARG A 59 10.31 4.28 -4.80
N ALA A 60 10.42 4.33 -3.47
CA ALA A 60 11.69 4.51 -2.79
C ALA A 60 12.67 3.36 -3.10
N VAL A 61 12.18 2.12 -3.10
CA VAL A 61 12.97 0.95 -3.50
C VAL A 61 13.44 1.06 -4.95
N LEU A 62 12.54 1.45 -5.86
CA LEU A 62 12.89 1.61 -7.27
C LEU A 62 13.93 2.71 -7.49
N MET A 63 13.76 3.87 -6.86
CA MET A 63 14.70 5.01 -7.00
C MET A 63 16.11 4.60 -6.59
N LYS A 64 16.27 3.86 -5.49
CA LYS A 64 17.57 3.35 -5.06
C LYS A 64 18.24 2.46 -6.12
N GLN A 65 17.47 1.64 -6.83
CA GLN A 65 18.01 0.79 -7.89
C GLN A 65 18.36 1.59 -9.13
N ILE A 66 17.58 2.61 -9.46
CA ILE A 66 17.90 3.54 -10.55
C ILE A 66 19.22 4.25 -10.26
N ASP A 67 19.39 4.79 -9.04
CA ASP A 67 20.63 5.46 -8.64
C ASP A 67 21.85 4.52 -8.80
N ALA A 68 21.73 3.27 -8.35
CA ALA A 68 22.79 2.27 -8.52
C ALA A 68 23.12 1.96 -10.00
N ILE A 69 22.09 1.91 -10.86
CA ILE A 69 22.29 1.73 -12.30
C ILE A 69 22.99 2.95 -12.90
N THR A 70 22.57 4.15 -12.51
CA THR A 70 23.17 5.42 -12.94
C THR A 70 24.64 5.50 -12.54
N ASP A 71 24.97 5.16 -11.30
CA ASP A 71 26.36 5.08 -10.84
C ASP A 71 27.18 4.09 -11.69
N GLY A 72 26.64 2.90 -11.95
CA GLY A 72 27.31 1.90 -12.81
C GLY A 72 27.53 2.35 -14.26
N ILE A 73 26.66 3.24 -14.80
CA ILE A 73 26.86 3.86 -16.11
C ILE A 73 28.01 4.88 -16.07
N TYR A 74 28.08 5.70 -15.02
CA TYR A 74 29.18 6.66 -14.85
C TYR A 74 30.53 5.96 -14.66
N GLU A 75 30.57 4.82 -13.98
CA GLU A 75 31.81 4.05 -13.80
C GLU A 75 32.43 3.55 -15.12
N ILE A 76 31.62 3.30 -16.14
CA ILE A 76 32.10 2.84 -17.46
C ILE A 76 32.31 3.99 -18.46
N GLU A 77 32.00 5.22 -18.06
CA GLU A 77 32.27 6.41 -18.86
C GLU A 77 33.78 6.58 -19.07
N LYS A 78 34.19 6.86 -20.31
CA LYS A 78 35.59 7.07 -20.64
C LYS A 78 35.88 8.57 -20.67
N PRO A 79 37.05 9.00 -20.18
CA PRO A 79 37.44 10.40 -20.26
C PRO A 79 37.53 10.82 -21.74
N THR A 80 37.03 12.02 -22.03
CA THR A 80 37.16 12.67 -23.33
C THR A 80 37.61 14.12 -23.12
N ASP A 81 38.27 14.72 -24.11
CA ASP A 81 38.67 16.13 -24.07
C ASP A 81 37.47 17.10 -24.22
N PHE A 82 36.25 16.55 -24.30
CA PHE A 82 35.01 17.31 -24.44
C PHE A 82 34.36 17.52 -23.07
N THR A 83 34.34 18.77 -22.60
CA THR A 83 33.55 19.19 -21.42
C THR A 83 32.16 19.66 -21.86
N PRO A 84 31.06 18.97 -21.49
CA PRO A 84 29.72 19.52 -21.63
C PRO A 84 29.53 20.68 -20.65
N GLN A 85 28.77 21.71 -21.05
CA GLN A 85 28.35 22.83 -20.20
C GLN A 85 27.29 22.42 -19.19
#